data_AF-A0A2U3C2R4-F1
#
_entry.id   AF-A0A2U3C2R4-F1
#
_cell.length_a   1.000
_cell.length_b   1.000
_cell.length_c   1.000
_cell.angle_alpha   90.00
_cell.angle_beta   90.00
_cell.angle_gamma   90.00
#
_symmetry.space_group_name_H-M   'P 1'
#
loop_
_entity.id
_entity.type
_entity.pdbx_description
1 polymer ?
#
loop_
_entity_poly.entity_id
_entity_poly.type
_entity_poly.pdbx_seq_one_letter_code
_entity_poly.pdbx_strand_id
1 'polypeptide(L)'
;MPGSKHGTAAAVMASRRHRRRLLRALPRIVLVVAGAAVFAPGTDDSLDADVANLWLAAALPVWWLALTLPLWRAPERGLPDVLRLRRRHRRVCWRLSALMLLGACLALPANAYCTWKAYSGVPLTVWEQYGRYASGAASTGVWLLCLSPLPGLLDPLVWRLWPAPLRHAVRRARAAEALASPGRYQWPMSFDPDRGAVGRPEPLGEDVGRRGPSRVPVSVRLSRGSSSRSVELRWDGAALTLHQKGRDPVRLPVASRDSVLPGEPLTRPVAEIVWYDEQHDAVATRAPTPYHWQRRDTEVLFLDADGRRLGSVSRVLDDWQAVARVAAAAAVPFAAYDLGYAAENEPRAAPRLFPRGGRQLRLWAE
;
A
#
# COMPACT_ATOMS: atom_id res chain seq x y z
N MET A 1 -6.70 -30.57 34.86
CA MET A 1 -5.77 -29.49 34.49
C MET A 1 -5.05 -29.85 33.19
N PRO A 2 -5.53 -29.39 32.03
CA PRO A 2 -4.88 -29.65 30.74
C PRO A 2 -3.63 -28.77 30.60
N GLY A 3 -2.47 -29.43 30.53
CA GLY A 3 -1.15 -28.83 30.58
C GLY A 3 -0.70 -28.09 29.31
N SER A 4 0.19 -27.14 29.56
CA SER A 4 0.87 -26.12 28.73
C SER A 4 1.58 -26.57 27.43
N LYS A 5 1.03 -27.51 26.64
CA LYS A 5 1.67 -27.94 25.38
C LYS A 5 1.68 -26.89 24.27
N HIS A 6 0.88 -25.82 24.35
CA HIS A 6 0.88 -24.73 23.36
C HIS A 6 2.04 -23.73 23.50
N GLY A 7 2.66 -23.63 24.68
CA GLY A 7 3.77 -22.68 24.91
C GLY A 7 5.05 -23.06 24.15
N THR A 8 5.34 -24.35 24.00
CA THR A 8 6.58 -24.85 23.39
C THR A 8 6.61 -24.66 21.87
N ALA A 9 5.50 -24.85 21.17
CA ALA A 9 5.43 -24.66 19.72
C ALA A 9 5.65 -23.21 19.30
N ALA A 10 5.04 -22.25 20.01
CA ALA A 10 5.20 -20.83 19.74
C ALA A 10 6.65 -20.35 20.00
N ALA A 11 7.27 -20.80 21.10
CA ALA A 11 8.66 -20.50 21.43
C ALA A 11 9.64 -21.06 20.37
N VAL A 12 9.42 -22.28 19.89
CA VAL A 12 10.23 -22.89 18.82
C VAL A 12 10.05 -22.15 17.49
N MET A 13 8.83 -21.70 17.17
CA MET A 13 8.60 -20.88 15.97
C MET A 13 9.26 -19.51 16.07
N ALA A 14 9.20 -18.87 17.25
CA ALA A 14 9.85 -17.58 17.50
C ALA A 14 11.38 -17.69 17.37
N SER A 15 12.01 -18.71 17.94
CA SER A 15 13.46 -18.92 17.86
C SER A 15 13.92 -19.19 16.42
N ARG A 16 13.17 -20.00 15.65
CA ARG A 16 13.44 -20.22 14.22
C ARG A 16 13.32 -18.94 13.40
N ARG A 17 12.32 -18.10 13.68
CA ARG A 17 12.18 -16.78 13.02
C ARG A 17 13.35 -15.86 13.37
N HIS A 18 13.78 -15.82 14.62
CA HIS A 18 14.91 -15.00 15.06
C HIS A 18 16.22 -15.45 14.41
N ARG A 19 16.54 -16.75 14.42
CA ARG A 19 17.73 -17.30 13.75
C ARG A 19 17.75 -17.00 12.25
N ARG A 20 16.60 -17.09 11.58
CA ARG A 20 16.48 -16.71 10.15
C ARG A 20 16.72 -15.22 9.93
N ARG A 21 16.28 -14.34 10.84
CA ARG A 21 16.56 -12.89 10.77
C ARG A 21 18.05 -12.61 10.94
N LEU A 22 18.71 -13.24 11.90
CA LEU A 22 20.16 -13.11 12.14
C LEU A 22 20.99 -13.59 10.95
N LEU A 23 20.72 -14.80 10.42
CA LEU A 23 21.41 -15.31 9.23
C LEU A 23 21.19 -14.41 8.02
N ARG A 24 20.01 -13.79 7.91
CA ARG A 24 19.74 -12.77 6.88
C ARG A 24 20.42 -11.43 7.18
N ALA A 25 20.88 -11.12 8.38
CA ALA A 25 21.58 -9.88 8.68
C ALA A 25 23.10 -10.02 8.56
N LEU A 26 23.63 -11.23 8.76
CA LEU A 26 25.07 -11.52 8.85
C LEU A 26 25.93 -10.91 7.74
N PRO A 27 25.61 -11.04 6.43
CA PRO A 27 26.47 -10.47 5.40
C PRO A 27 26.54 -8.93 5.44
N ARG A 28 25.50 -8.25 5.96
CA ARG A 28 25.57 -6.80 6.17
C ARG A 28 26.49 -6.44 7.31
N ILE A 29 26.40 -7.20 8.41
CA ILE A 29 27.26 -6.99 9.58
C ILE A 29 28.72 -7.16 9.16
N VAL A 30 29.03 -8.22 8.39
CA VAL A 30 30.38 -8.45 7.84
C VAL A 30 30.85 -7.29 6.98
N LEU A 31 30.01 -6.76 6.08
CA LEU A 31 30.39 -5.61 5.24
C LEU A 31 30.55 -4.31 6.04
N VAL A 32 29.72 -4.06 7.06
CA VAL A 32 29.88 -2.89 7.94
C VAL A 32 31.21 -2.96 8.70
N VAL A 33 31.52 -4.13 9.26
CA VAL A 33 32.79 -4.37 9.97
C VAL A 33 33.98 -4.24 9.02
N ALA A 34 33.88 -4.79 7.80
CA ALA A 34 34.92 -4.65 6.79
C ALA A 34 35.16 -3.19 6.39
N GLY A 35 34.10 -2.40 6.20
CA GLY A 35 34.24 -0.97 5.91
C GLY A 35 34.86 -0.20 7.07
N ALA A 36 34.50 -0.53 8.32
CA ALA A 36 35.13 0.05 9.50
C ALA A 36 36.63 -0.31 9.60
N ALA A 37 37.00 -1.54 9.26
CA ALA A 37 38.40 -1.97 9.21
C ALA A 37 39.20 -1.24 8.12
N VAL A 38 38.59 -0.94 6.96
CA VAL A 38 39.21 -0.12 5.90
C VAL A 38 39.36 1.34 6.33
N PHE A 39 38.43 1.86 7.14
CA PHE A 39 38.48 3.22 7.66
C PHE A 39 39.49 3.41 8.82
N ALA A 40 39.70 2.38 9.64
CA ALA A 40 40.51 2.46 10.86
C ALA A 40 41.94 3.04 10.70
N PRO A 41 42.69 2.77 9.62
CA PRO A 41 43.97 3.43 9.41
C PRO A 41 43.85 4.95 9.29
N GLY A 42 42.77 5.46 8.69
CA GLY A 42 42.54 6.89 8.50
C GLY A 42 42.17 7.66 9.76
N THR A 43 42.04 7.01 10.91
CA THR A 43 41.82 7.67 12.22
C THR A 43 43.10 7.86 13.03
N ASP A 44 44.26 7.50 12.46
CA ASP A 44 45.56 7.75 13.09
C ASP A 44 45.91 9.25 12.95
N ASP A 45 46.01 9.95 14.08
CA ASP A 45 46.33 11.39 14.15
C ASP A 45 47.70 11.74 13.53
N SER A 46 48.56 10.73 13.29
CA SER A 46 49.87 10.92 12.65
C SER A 46 49.81 10.99 11.12
N LEU A 47 48.67 10.67 10.49
CA LEU A 47 48.53 10.72 9.04
C LEU A 47 48.22 12.12 8.52
N ASP A 48 48.77 12.42 7.35
CA ASP A 48 48.37 13.59 6.58
C ASP A 48 46.87 13.51 6.22
N ALA A 49 46.18 14.65 6.22
CA ALA A 49 44.75 14.76 5.97
C ALA A 49 44.37 14.14 4.61
N ASP A 50 45.24 14.25 3.61
CA ASP A 50 45.04 13.64 2.29
C ASP A 50 45.04 12.10 2.33
N VAL A 51 45.89 11.51 3.16
CA VAL A 51 45.94 10.06 3.35
C VAL A 51 44.73 9.58 4.15
N ALA A 52 44.32 10.32 5.18
CA ALA A 52 43.10 10.03 5.93
C ALA A 52 41.84 10.08 5.03
N ASN A 53 41.75 11.09 4.16
CA ASN A 53 40.67 11.22 3.18
C ASN A 53 40.62 10.07 2.17
N LEU A 54 41.78 9.55 1.75
CA LEU A 54 41.86 8.39 0.85
C LEU A 54 41.25 7.14 1.49
N TRP A 55 41.59 6.85 2.76
CA TRP A 55 41.05 5.70 3.49
C TRP A 55 39.54 5.82 3.73
N LEU A 56 39.07 7.02 4.09
CA LEU A 56 37.63 7.29 4.20
C LEU A 56 36.91 7.06 2.87
N ALA A 57 37.45 7.60 1.77
CA ALA A 57 36.86 7.42 0.44
C ALA A 57 36.82 5.94 0.00
N ALA A 58 37.83 5.15 0.38
CA ALA A 58 37.89 3.72 0.10
C ALA A 58 36.89 2.88 0.92
N ALA A 59 36.49 3.34 2.11
CA ALA A 59 35.49 2.66 2.94
C ALA A 59 34.05 2.84 2.43
N LEU A 60 33.74 3.97 1.76
CA LEU A 60 32.39 4.32 1.29
C LEU A 60 31.73 3.24 0.40
N PRO A 61 32.40 2.66 -0.62
CA PRO A 61 31.82 1.59 -1.42
C PRO A 61 31.41 0.36 -0.59
N VAL A 62 32.18 0.02 0.45
CA VAL A 62 31.94 -1.15 1.30
C VAL A 62 30.69 -0.94 2.16
N TRP A 63 30.58 0.23 2.80
CA TRP A 63 29.37 0.60 3.54
C TRP A 63 28.14 0.71 2.62
N TRP A 64 28.32 1.25 1.42
CA TRP A 64 27.25 1.35 0.43
C TRP A 64 26.73 -0.04 -0.01
N LEU A 65 27.62 -1.00 -0.25
CA LEU A 65 27.25 -2.39 -0.51
C LEU A 65 26.47 -3.01 0.67
N ALA A 66 26.89 -2.72 1.90
CA ALA A 66 26.18 -3.21 3.10
C ALA A 66 24.73 -2.68 3.16
N LEU A 67 24.55 -1.38 2.88
CA LEU A 67 23.25 -0.71 2.87
C LEU A 67 22.34 -1.21 1.73
N THR A 68 22.91 -1.49 0.55
CA THR A 68 22.14 -1.87 -0.65
C THR A 68 21.94 -3.37 -0.80
N LEU A 69 22.64 -4.22 -0.04
CA LEU A 69 22.46 -5.68 -0.01
C LEU A 69 20.99 -6.18 -0.01
N PRO A 70 20.02 -5.60 0.74
CA PRO A 70 18.61 -6.01 0.63
C PRO A 70 18.04 -5.95 -0.79
N LEU A 71 18.46 -4.97 -1.60
CA LEU A 71 17.98 -4.75 -2.96
C LEU A 71 18.42 -5.86 -3.91
N TRP A 72 19.57 -6.49 -3.62
CA TRP A 72 20.19 -7.54 -4.43
C TRP A 72 19.62 -8.93 -4.17
N ARG A 73 18.88 -9.11 -3.06
CA ARG A 73 18.27 -10.41 -2.73
C ARG A 73 17.26 -10.87 -3.77
N ALA A 74 17.15 -12.18 -3.93
CA ALA A 74 16.11 -12.82 -4.74
C ALA A 74 14.71 -12.38 -4.26
N PRO A 75 13.72 -12.29 -5.16
CA PRO A 75 12.34 -12.04 -4.78
C PRO A 75 11.78 -13.17 -3.91
N GLU A 76 10.85 -12.83 -3.02
CA GLU A 76 10.14 -13.81 -2.20
C GLU A 76 9.35 -14.75 -3.11
N ARG A 77 9.54 -16.06 -2.92
CA ARG A 77 8.75 -17.09 -3.61
C ARG A 77 7.35 -17.12 -2.99
N GLY A 78 6.31 -17.33 -3.81
CA GLY A 78 4.91 -17.45 -3.34
C GLY A 78 4.01 -16.25 -3.61
N LEU A 79 4.54 -15.16 -4.18
CA LEU A 79 3.71 -14.04 -4.61
C LEU A 79 3.06 -14.32 -5.98
N PRO A 80 1.86 -13.79 -6.26
CA PRO A 80 1.31 -13.74 -7.62
C PRO A 80 2.30 -13.14 -8.63
N ASP A 81 2.37 -13.68 -9.85
CA ASP A 81 3.32 -13.25 -10.90
C ASP A 81 3.28 -11.74 -11.16
N VAL A 82 2.09 -11.16 -11.16
CA VAL A 82 1.91 -9.72 -11.41
C VAL A 82 2.52 -8.86 -10.30
N LEU A 83 2.44 -9.31 -9.04
CA LEU A 83 3.10 -8.63 -7.92
C LEU A 83 4.61 -8.84 -7.95
N ARG A 84 5.07 -10.02 -8.35
CA ARG A 84 6.50 -10.29 -8.58
C ARG A 84 7.05 -9.33 -9.63
N LEU A 85 6.34 -9.13 -10.74
CA LEU A 85 6.72 -8.19 -11.79
C LEU A 85 6.81 -6.75 -11.26
N ARG A 86 5.79 -6.26 -10.53
CA ARG A 86 5.83 -4.91 -9.95
C ARG A 86 6.98 -4.74 -8.94
N ARG A 87 7.21 -5.74 -8.07
CA ARG A 87 8.32 -5.72 -7.11
C ARG A 87 9.67 -5.77 -7.83
N ARG A 88 9.79 -6.54 -8.93
CA ARG A 88 11.00 -6.61 -9.76
C ARG A 88 11.30 -5.28 -10.44
N HIS A 89 10.32 -4.63 -11.07
CA HIS A 89 10.48 -3.30 -11.66
C HIS A 89 11.02 -2.29 -10.63
N ARG A 90 10.35 -2.18 -9.47
CA ARG A 90 10.79 -1.27 -8.40
C ARG A 90 12.22 -1.58 -7.94
N ARG A 91 12.57 -2.86 -7.81
CA ARG A 91 13.95 -3.26 -7.48
C ARG A 91 14.96 -2.91 -8.56
N VAL A 92 14.61 -3.00 -9.85
CA VAL A 92 15.49 -2.57 -10.94
C VAL A 92 15.78 -1.08 -10.82
N CYS A 93 14.75 -0.24 -10.64
CA CYS A 93 14.93 1.20 -10.39
C CYS A 93 15.86 1.47 -9.20
N TRP A 94 15.60 0.84 -8.05
CA TRP A 94 16.47 0.99 -6.87
C TRP A 94 17.89 0.46 -7.07
N ARG A 95 18.08 -0.60 -7.85
CA ARG A 95 19.42 -1.13 -8.19
C ARG A 95 20.16 -0.17 -9.10
N LEU A 96 19.49 0.46 -10.07
CA LEU A 96 20.10 1.50 -10.90
C LEU A 96 20.53 2.69 -10.04
N SER A 97 19.65 3.20 -9.18
CA SER A 97 20.00 4.22 -8.19
C SER A 97 21.20 3.82 -7.34
N ALA A 98 21.24 2.58 -6.88
CA ALA A 98 22.34 2.06 -6.08
C ALA A 98 23.65 1.92 -6.84
N LEU A 99 23.61 1.50 -8.11
CA LEU A 99 24.79 1.41 -8.96
C LEU A 99 25.34 2.81 -9.29
N MET A 100 24.49 3.80 -9.53
CA MET A 100 24.93 5.18 -9.74
C MET A 100 25.63 5.74 -8.49
N LEU A 101 25.04 5.55 -7.31
CA LEU A 101 25.66 6.00 -6.07
C LEU A 101 26.95 5.23 -5.75
N LEU A 102 27.01 3.92 -6.04
CA LEU A 102 28.25 3.16 -5.94
C LEU A 102 29.33 3.74 -6.88
N GLY A 103 28.96 4.05 -8.13
CA GLY A 103 29.86 4.70 -9.08
C GLY A 103 30.36 6.06 -8.58
N ALA A 104 29.49 6.87 -7.96
CA ALA A 104 29.89 8.11 -7.31
C ALA A 104 30.85 7.88 -6.14
N CYS A 105 30.59 6.87 -5.29
CA CYS A 105 31.48 6.48 -4.20
C CYS A 105 32.84 5.97 -4.69
N LEU A 106 32.92 5.36 -5.88
CA LEU A 106 34.17 4.90 -6.49
C LEU A 106 34.93 6.05 -7.19
N ALA A 107 34.22 7.07 -7.67
CA ALA A 107 34.82 8.23 -8.30
C ALA A 107 35.61 9.10 -7.29
N LEU A 108 35.17 9.16 -6.03
CA LEU A 108 35.85 9.90 -4.95
C LEU A 108 37.26 9.39 -4.63
N PRO A 109 37.50 8.10 -4.33
CA PRO A 109 38.84 7.58 -4.10
C PRO A 109 39.69 7.60 -5.37
N ALA A 110 39.09 7.44 -6.55
CA ALA A 110 39.83 7.61 -7.81
C ALA A 110 40.34 9.05 -7.97
N ASN A 111 39.48 10.05 -7.69
CA ASN A 111 39.88 11.45 -7.68
C ASN A 111 40.98 11.72 -6.63
N ALA A 112 40.77 11.29 -5.38
CA ALA A 112 41.73 11.47 -4.29
C ALA A 112 43.09 10.80 -4.58
N TYR A 113 43.07 9.62 -5.19
CA TYR A 113 44.29 8.93 -5.62
C TYR A 113 45.01 9.70 -6.74
N CYS A 114 44.30 10.16 -7.76
CA CYS A 114 44.89 10.95 -8.84
C CYS A 114 45.47 12.29 -8.34
N THR A 115 44.78 12.96 -7.41
CA THR A 115 45.28 14.21 -6.80
C THR A 115 46.52 13.95 -5.94
N TRP A 116 46.48 12.95 -5.05
CA TRP A 116 47.63 12.57 -4.23
C TRP A 116 48.85 12.22 -5.11
N LYS A 117 48.62 11.42 -6.17
CA LYS A 117 49.70 11.02 -7.07
C LYS A 117 50.30 12.22 -7.80
N ALA A 118 49.47 13.18 -8.23
CA ALA A 118 49.93 14.41 -8.86
C ALA A 118 50.86 15.22 -7.93
N TYR A 119 50.61 15.24 -6.62
CA TYR A 119 51.46 15.96 -5.65
C TYR A 119 52.76 15.23 -5.28
N SER A 120 52.82 13.90 -5.43
CA SER A 120 53.96 13.07 -4.99
C SER A 120 55.25 13.16 -5.85
N GLY A 121 55.51 14.28 -6.53
CA GLY A 121 56.78 14.54 -7.23
C GLY A 121 56.90 13.94 -8.63
N VAL A 122 55.78 13.70 -9.31
CA VAL A 122 55.75 13.15 -10.67
C VAL A 122 56.11 14.25 -11.69
N PRO A 123 56.89 13.98 -12.76
CA PRO A 123 57.26 14.97 -13.77
C PRO A 123 56.05 15.72 -14.37
N LEU A 124 56.25 17.00 -14.70
CA LEU A 124 55.24 17.97 -15.15
C LEU A 124 54.31 17.48 -16.27
N THR A 125 54.85 16.71 -17.23
CA THR A 125 54.07 16.16 -18.35
C THR A 125 53.04 15.11 -17.92
N VAL A 126 53.35 14.36 -16.85
CA VAL A 126 52.45 13.34 -16.29
C VAL A 126 51.44 13.99 -15.33
N TRP A 127 51.80 15.12 -14.71
CA TRP A 127 50.92 15.91 -13.86
C TRP A 127 49.67 16.42 -14.61
N GLU A 128 49.85 17.00 -15.80
CA GLU A 128 48.71 17.45 -16.63
C GLU A 128 47.74 16.31 -16.96
N GLN A 129 48.28 15.12 -17.21
CA GLN A 129 47.47 13.94 -17.51
C GLN A 129 46.64 13.50 -16.29
N TYR A 130 47.22 13.43 -15.10
CA TYR A 130 46.49 13.09 -13.87
C TYR A 130 45.47 14.16 -13.46
N GLY A 131 45.75 15.45 -13.71
CA GLY A 131 44.79 16.53 -13.45
C GLY A 131 43.53 16.45 -14.31
N ARG A 132 43.66 16.04 -15.58
CA ARG A 132 42.48 15.78 -16.45
C ARG A 132 41.67 14.57 -15.99
N TYR A 133 42.32 13.50 -15.53
CA TYR A 133 41.61 12.34 -14.99
C TYR A 133 40.91 12.65 -13.66
N ALA A 134 41.54 13.41 -12.78
CA ALA A 134 40.94 13.85 -11.51
C ALA A 134 39.68 14.69 -11.76
N SER A 135 39.76 15.72 -12.62
CA SER A 135 38.60 16.57 -12.94
C SER A 135 37.47 15.79 -13.64
N GLY A 136 37.80 14.85 -14.54
CA GLY A 136 36.82 13.96 -15.16
C GLY A 136 36.14 13.01 -14.15
N ALA A 137 36.91 12.41 -13.24
CA ALA A 137 36.39 11.54 -12.19
C ALA A 137 35.50 12.32 -11.21
N ALA A 138 35.94 13.49 -10.75
CA ALA A 138 35.15 14.36 -9.88
C ALA A 138 33.83 14.79 -10.53
N SER A 139 33.87 15.26 -11.79
CA SER A 139 32.67 15.64 -12.54
C SER A 139 31.71 14.47 -12.70
N THR A 140 32.21 13.30 -13.11
CA THR A 140 31.40 12.08 -13.27
C THR A 140 30.78 11.66 -11.95
N GLY A 141 31.55 11.70 -10.85
CA GLY A 141 31.08 11.37 -9.51
C GLY A 141 29.95 12.28 -9.04
N VAL A 142 30.09 13.60 -9.26
CA VAL A 142 29.04 14.59 -8.95
C VAL A 142 27.77 14.30 -9.76
N TRP A 143 27.88 14.08 -11.08
CA TRP A 143 26.72 13.77 -11.90
C TRP A 143 26.03 12.47 -11.47
N LEU A 144 26.79 11.41 -11.22
CA LEU A 144 26.25 10.14 -10.74
C LEU A 144 25.54 10.29 -9.38
N LEU A 145 26.11 11.08 -8.47
CA LEU A 145 25.50 11.39 -7.18
C LEU A 145 24.18 12.16 -7.38
N CYS A 146 24.19 13.24 -8.15
CA CYS A 146 23.01 14.08 -8.43
C CYS A 146 21.89 13.31 -9.13
N LEU A 147 22.23 12.41 -10.05
CA LEU A 147 21.26 11.62 -10.82
C LEU A 147 20.83 10.32 -10.10
N SER A 148 21.55 9.88 -9.08
CA SER A 148 21.25 8.64 -8.34
C SER A 148 19.81 8.51 -7.80
N PRO A 149 19.11 9.56 -7.32
CA PRO A 149 17.73 9.41 -6.87
C PRO A 149 16.72 9.29 -8.03
N LEU A 150 17.08 9.71 -9.26
CA LEU A 150 16.13 9.79 -10.37
C LEU A 150 15.47 8.46 -10.71
N PRO A 151 16.17 7.31 -10.85
CA PRO A 151 15.50 6.05 -11.14
C PRO A 151 14.42 5.67 -10.11
N GLY A 152 14.67 5.91 -8.81
CA GLY A 152 13.71 5.69 -7.74
C GLY A 152 12.52 6.67 -7.77
N LEU A 153 12.78 7.94 -8.06
CA LEU A 153 11.75 8.99 -8.18
C LEU A 153 10.89 8.84 -9.44
N LEU A 154 11.45 8.30 -10.52
CA LEU A 154 10.75 8.06 -11.78
C LEU A 154 9.90 6.78 -11.75
N ASP A 155 10.15 5.81 -10.85
CA ASP A 155 9.36 4.58 -10.72
C ASP A 155 7.82 4.80 -10.70
N PRO A 156 7.24 5.73 -9.91
CA PRO A 156 5.80 5.99 -9.94
C PRO A 156 5.31 6.56 -11.27
N LEU A 157 6.13 7.36 -11.97
CA LEU A 157 5.78 7.93 -13.28
C LEU A 157 5.84 6.87 -14.37
N VAL A 158 6.93 6.09 -14.41
CA VAL A 158 7.06 4.94 -15.30
C VAL A 158 5.91 3.98 -15.07
N TRP A 159 5.55 3.68 -13.81
CA TRP A 159 4.39 2.84 -13.50
C TRP A 159 3.06 3.39 -14.01
N ARG A 160 2.89 4.72 -14.09
CA ARG A 160 1.69 5.31 -14.69
C ARG A 160 1.61 5.06 -16.20
N LEU A 161 2.74 4.95 -16.89
CA LEU A 161 2.83 4.67 -18.33
C LEU A 161 2.57 3.19 -18.67
N TRP A 162 2.54 2.29 -17.69
CA TRP A 162 2.26 0.88 -17.94
C TRP A 162 0.80 0.66 -18.41
N PRO A 163 0.55 -0.39 -19.24
CA PRO A 163 -0.78 -0.70 -19.72
C PRO A 163 -1.82 -0.81 -18.60
N ALA A 164 -3.01 -0.24 -18.82
CA ALA A 164 -4.09 -0.26 -17.83
C ALA A 164 -4.41 -1.67 -17.31
N PRO A 165 -4.51 -2.74 -18.15
CA PRO A 165 -4.83 -4.08 -17.68
C PRO A 165 -3.83 -4.60 -16.62
N LEU A 166 -2.53 -4.34 -16.82
CA LEU A 166 -1.48 -4.76 -15.89
C LEU A 166 -1.57 -3.98 -14.57
N ARG A 167 -1.85 -2.68 -14.64
CA ARG A 167 -2.09 -1.86 -13.43
C ARG A 167 -3.33 -2.33 -12.66
N HIS A 168 -4.38 -2.78 -13.34
CA HIS A 168 -5.55 -3.38 -12.71
C HIS A 168 -5.21 -4.73 -12.07
N ALA A 169 -4.51 -5.62 -12.77
CA ALA A 169 -4.09 -6.91 -12.23
C ALA A 169 -3.21 -6.77 -10.97
N VAL A 170 -2.27 -5.80 -10.92
CA VAL A 170 -1.50 -5.53 -9.70
C VAL A 170 -2.37 -5.04 -8.56
N ARG A 171 -3.36 -4.18 -8.84
CA ARG A 171 -4.31 -3.70 -7.80
C ARG A 171 -5.13 -4.85 -7.24
N ARG A 172 -5.66 -5.72 -8.10
CA ARG A 172 -6.39 -6.94 -7.74
C ARG A 172 -5.54 -7.87 -6.87
N ALA A 173 -4.33 -8.19 -7.34
CA ALA A 173 -3.44 -9.07 -6.60
C ALA A 173 -3.01 -8.49 -5.24
N ARG A 174 -2.86 -7.16 -5.12
CA ARG A 174 -2.60 -6.51 -3.81
C ARG A 174 -3.79 -6.59 -2.86
N ALA A 175 -5.01 -6.45 -3.38
CA ALA A 175 -6.23 -6.63 -2.58
C ALA A 175 -6.33 -8.08 -2.10
N ALA A 176 -6.11 -9.05 -2.98
CA ALA A 176 -6.07 -10.47 -2.65
C ALA A 176 -4.98 -10.80 -1.60
N GLU A 177 -3.74 -10.33 -1.79
CA GLU A 177 -2.64 -10.53 -0.82
C GLU A 177 -2.98 -9.93 0.55
N ALA A 178 -3.64 -8.77 0.57
CA ALA A 178 -4.07 -8.13 1.80
C ALA A 178 -5.15 -8.93 2.54
N LEU A 179 -6.06 -9.59 1.83
CA LEU A 179 -7.10 -10.45 2.41
C LEU A 179 -6.57 -11.83 2.81
N ALA A 180 -5.59 -12.36 2.07
CA ALA A 180 -5.00 -13.69 2.33
C ALA A 180 -3.95 -13.70 3.44
N SER A 181 -3.55 -12.52 3.96
CA SER A 181 -2.47 -12.42 4.96
C SER A 181 -2.91 -13.09 6.28
N PRO A 182 -2.22 -14.15 6.74
CA PRO A 182 -2.62 -14.91 7.91
C PRO A 182 -2.56 -14.05 9.17
N GLY A 183 -3.63 -14.11 9.97
CA GLY A 183 -3.78 -13.33 11.20
C GLY A 183 -4.42 -11.95 11.02
N ARG A 184 -4.74 -11.55 9.79
CA ARG A 184 -5.62 -10.40 9.56
C ARG A 184 -7.06 -10.80 9.78
N TYR A 185 -7.54 -11.71 8.95
CA TYR A 185 -8.92 -12.17 8.96
C TYR A 185 -9.00 -13.57 9.57
N GLN A 186 -9.98 -13.79 10.45
CA GLN A 186 -10.16 -15.07 11.15
C GLN A 186 -10.59 -16.20 10.20
N TRP A 187 -11.03 -15.89 8.98
CA TRP A 187 -11.58 -16.85 8.03
C TRP A 187 -10.91 -16.73 6.66
N PRO A 188 -10.52 -17.85 6.01
CA PRO A 188 -10.07 -17.81 4.63
C PRO A 188 -11.26 -17.42 3.74
N MET A 189 -11.27 -16.16 3.27
CA MET A 189 -12.26 -15.69 2.31
C MET A 189 -11.88 -16.18 0.91
N SER A 190 -12.79 -16.88 0.23
CA SER A 190 -12.74 -17.05 -1.23
C SER A 190 -12.70 -15.65 -1.87
N PHE A 191 -11.81 -15.44 -2.83
CA PHE A 191 -11.63 -14.14 -3.49
C PHE A 191 -11.85 -14.27 -4.98
N ASP A 192 -12.85 -13.57 -5.50
CA ASP A 192 -13.15 -13.49 -6.92
C ASP A 192 -12.45 -12.25 -7.52
N PRO A 193 -11.43 -12.43 -8.39
CA PRO A 193 -10.70 -11.32 -8.99
C PRO A 193 -11.51 -10.50 -10.00
N ASP A 194 -12.62 -11.03 -10.51
CA ASP A 194 -13.43 -10.39 -11.55
C ASP A 194 -14.60 -9.59 -10.99
N ARG A 195 -14.87 -9.74 -9.70
CA ARG A 195 -15.92 -9.00 -8.99
C ARG A 195 -15.50 -7.56 -8.66
N GLY A 196 -16.13 -6.58 -9.31
CA GLY A 196 -15.90 -5.15 -9.08
C GLY A 196 -14.51 -4.65 -9.53
N ALA A 197 -14.10 -3.47 -9.02
CA ALA A 197 -12.92 -2.76 -9.54
C ALA A 197 -11.58 -3.49 -9.33
N VAL A 198 -11.46 -4.21 -8.21
CA VAL A 198 -10.21 -4.83 -7.75
C VAL A 198 -10.39 -6.29 -7.32
N GLY A 199 -11.50 -6.93 -7.63
CA GLY A 199 -11.84 -8.23 -7.05
C GLY A 199 -12.36 -8.08 -5.62
N ARG A 200 -13.16 -9.04 -5.17
CA ARG A 200 -13.83 -9.01 -3.86
C ARG A 200 -13.93 -10.39 -3.25
N PRO A 201 -14.05 -10.49 -1.91
CA PRO A 201 -14.41 -11.76 -1.30
C PRO A 201 -15.82 -12.19 -1.72
N GLU A 202 -16.15 -13.46 -1.51
CA GLU A 202 -17.52 -13.93 -1.65
C GLU A 202 -18.43 -13.25 -0.61
N PRO A 203 -19.58 -12.69 -1.01
CA PRO A 203 -20.47 -11.98 -0.10
C PRO A 203 -21.18 -12.97 0.84
N LEU A 204 -21.49 -12.52 2.05
CA LEU A 204 -22.32 -13.26 3.01
C LEU A 204 -23.76 -13.45 2.50
N GLY A 205 -24.24 -12.47 1.73
CA GLY A 205 -25.55 -12.47 1.12
C GLY A 205 -25.49 -11.70 -0.18
N GLU A 206 -26.03 -12.30 -1.24
CA GLU A 206 -26.12 -11.71 -2.56
C GLU A 206 -27.58 -11.78 -3.02
N ASP A 207 -28.13 -10.60 -3.34
CA ASP A 207 -29.39 -10.54 -4.07
C ASP A 207 -29.08 -10.01 -5.48
N VAL A 208 -29.03 -10.95 -6.42
CA VAL A 208 -28.88 -10.62 -7.84
C VAL A 208 -30.21 -10.04 -8.27
N GLY A 209 -30.34 -8.71 -8.31
CA GLY A 209 -31.57 -7.96 -8.60
C GLY A 209 -32.28 -8.35 -9.90
N ARG A 210 -32.92 -9.52 -9.91
CA ARG A 210 -33.49 -10.19 -11.10
C ARG A 210 -34.92 -9.76 -11.39
N ARG A 211 -35.52 -8.94 -10.53
CA ARG A 211 -36.84 -8.37 -10.73
C ARG A 211 -36.69 -6.89 -11.06
N GLY A 212 -37.48 -6.40 -12.01
CA GLY A 212 -37.53 -4.98 -12.35
C GLY A 212 -37.91 -4.11 -11.14
N PRO A 213 -37.69 -2.79 -11.21
CA PRO A 213 -37.91 -1.89 -10.07
C PRO A 213 -39.37 -1.96 -9.59
N SER A 214 -39.54 -2.11 -8.29
CA SER A 214 -40.86 -2.12 -7.64
C SER A 214 -41.47 -0.72 -7.68
N ARG A 215 -42.78 -0.62 -7.87
CA ARG A 215 -43.51 0.65 -7.68
C ARG A 215 -43.83 0.92 -6.20
N VAL A 216 -43.70 -0.10 -5.35
CA VAL A 216 -44.00 0.02 -3.92
C VAL A 216 -42.84 0.73 -3.23
N PRO A 217 -43.09 1.85 -2.53
CA PRO A 217 -42.04 2.54 -1.80
C PRO A 217 -41.55 1.68 -0.63
N VAL A 218 -40.23 1.64 -0.43
CA VAL A 218 -39.59 0.93 0.67
C VAL A 218 -38.56 1.85 1.28
N SER A 219 -38.57 2.00 2.61
CA SER A 219 -37.53 2.75 3.31
C SER A 219 -36.94 1.98 4.48
N VAL A 220 -35.67 2.28 4.76
CA VAL A 220 -34.94 1.77 5.91
C VAL A 220 -34.23 2.92 6.60
N ARG A 221 -34.34 2.98 7.93
CA ARG A 221 -33.58 3.92 8.74
C ARG A 221 -32.21 3.32 9.08
N LEU A 222 -31.15 3.92 8.56
CA LEU A 222 -29.75 3.60 8.79
C LEU A 222 -29.24 4.39 10.02
N SER A 223 -29.59 3.99 11.24
CA SER A 223 -29.08 4.66 12.45
C SER A 223 -28.81 3.70 13.58
N ARG A 224 -27.57 3.67 14.09
CA ARG A 224 -27.21 2.90 15.28
C ARG A 224 -27.61 3.68 16.54
N GLY A 225 -28.76 3.33 17.12
CA GLY A 225 -29.29 3.91 18.37
C GLY A 225 -30.23 5.11 18.16
N SER A 226 -30.66 5.75 19.27
CA SER A 226 -31.64 6.85 19.24
C SER A 226 -31.04 8.21 18.86
N SER A 227 -29.86 8.23 18.22
CA SER A 227 -29.23 9.49 17.84
C SER A 227 -30.16 10.29 16.92
N SER A 228 -30.21 11.60 17.15
CA SER A 228 -31.07 12.53 16.42
C SER A 228 -30.71 12.67 14.92
N ARG A 229 -29.73 11.91 14.43
CA ARG A 229 -29.10 12.02 13.11
C ARG A 229 -29.26 10.75 12.29
N SER A 230 -30.49 10.24 12.24
CA SER A 230 -30.80 9.08 11.41
C SER A 230 -30.72 9.42 9.91
N VAL A 231 -30.03 8.60 9.14
CA VAL A 231 -30.08 8.61 7.68
C VAL A 231 -31.14 7.60 7.25
N GLU A 232 -32.07 7.97 6.40
CA GLU A 232 -33.07 7.09 5.81
C GLU A 232 -32.72 6.83 4.35
N LEU A 233 -32.56 5.56 3.99
CA LEU A 233 -32.43 5.12 2.60
C LEU A 233 -33.81 4.71 2.12
N ARG A 234 -34.35 5.40 1.11
CA ARG A 234 -35.70 5.21 0.62
C ARG A 234 -35.73 5.03 -0.88
N TRP A 235 -36.40 3.97 -1.32
CA TRP A 235 -36.91 3.82 -2.68
C TRP A 235 -38.34 4.35 -2.71
N ASP A 236 -38.63 5.34 -3.55
CA ASP A 236 -39.96 5.97 -3.64
C ASP A 236 -40.85 5.40 -4.76
N GLY A 237 -40.36 4.39 -5.48
CA GLY A 237 -41.02 3.82 -6.66
C GLY A 237 -40.42 4.27 -7.99
N ALA A 238 -39.57 5.32 -7.98
CA ALA A 238 -38.91 5.84 -9.17
C ALA A 238 -37.41 6.14 -8.95
N ALA A 239 -37.03 6.61 -7.77
CA ALA A 239 -35.66 7.00 -7.44
C ALA A 239 -35.22 6.46 -6.07
N LEU A 240 -33.92 6.18 -5.99
CA LEU A 240 -33.27 5.91 -4.72
C LEU A 240 -32.89 7.25 -4.08
N THR A 241 -33.35 7.48 -2.86
CA THR A 241 -33.13 8.73 -2.13
C THR A 241 -32.47 8.46 -0.79
N LEU A 242 -31.56 9.35 -0.42
CA LEU A 242 -30.94 9.41 0.90
C LEU A 242 -31.46 10.64 1.62
N HIS A 243 -32.23 10.44 2.67
CA HIS A 243 -32.78 11.51 3.49
C HIS A 243 -32.03 11.56 4.82
N GLN A 244 -31.36 12.67 5.09
CA GLN A 244 -30.72 12.94 6.37
C GLN A 244 -31.52 14.02 7.09
N LYS A 245 -31.93 13.77 8.34
CA LYS A 245 -32.73 14.75 9.11
C LYS A 245 -32.06 16.12 9.10
N GLY A 246 -32.78 17.14 8.64
CA GLY A 246 -32.29 18.52 8.55
C GLY A 246 -31.48 18.86 7.29
N ARG A 247 -31.48 17.99 6.28
CA ARG A 247 -30.88 18.25 4.95
C ARG A 247 -31.83 17.83 3.85
N ASP A 248 -31.69 18.47 2.69
CA ASP A 248 -32.44 18.08 1.50
C ASP A 248 -32.13 16.64 1.09
N PRO A 249 -33.13 15.88 0.63
CA PRO A 249 -32.94 14.50 0.20
C PRO A 249 -32.03 14.45 -1.03
N VAL A 250 -31.00 13.63 -0.97
CA VAL A 250 -30.08 13.42 -2.10
C VAL A 250 -30.64 12.30 -2.96
N ARG A 251 -30.98 12.61 -4.23
CA ARG A 251 -31.36 11.61 -5.22
C ARG A 251 -30.11 10.92 -5.75
N LEU A 252 -30.11 9.59 -5.72
CA LEU A 252 -29.09 8.75 -6.30
C LEU A 252 -29.62 8.17 -7.62
N PRO A 253 -29.03 8.51 -8.78
CA PRO A 253 -29.44 7.91 -10.04
C PRO A 253 -29.16 6.41 -9.98
N VAL A 254 -30.14 5.59 -10.30
CA VAL A 254 -30.00 4.13 -10.41
C VAL A 254 -29.78 3.78 -11.87
N ALA A 255 -28.90 2.82 -12.15
CA ALA A 255 -28.72 2.30 -13.50
C ALA A 255 -29.95 1.44 -13.89
N SER A 256 -31.08 2.08 -14.18
CA SER A 256 -32.18 1.36 -14.81
C SER A 256 -31.81 1.09 -16.26
N ARG A 257 -32.17 -0.10 -16.77
CA ARG A 257 -31.95 -0.48 -18.17
C ARG A 257 -32.54 0.53 -19.16
N ASP A 258 -33.56 1.29 -18.74
CA ASP A 258 -34.38 2.10 -19.65
C ASP A 258 -34.33 3.62 -19.40
N SER A 259 -33.61 4.10 -18.38
CA SER A 259 -33.58 5.54 -18.05
C SER A 259 -32.19 6.15 -18.19
N VAL A 260 -31.82 6.52 -19.42
CA VAL A 260 -30.81 7.56 -19.63
C VAL A 260 -31.49 8.88 -19.33
N LEU A 261 -31.41 9.37 -18.09
CA LEU A 261 -31.89 10.71 -17.76
C LEU A 261 -31.01 11.73 -18.50
N PRO A 262 -31.57 12.51 -19.45
CA PRO A 262 -30.80 13.54 -20.13
C PRO A 262 -30.66 14.76 -19.21
N GLY A 263 -29.43 15.21 -18.98
CA GLY A 263 -29.18 16.59 -18.60
C GLY A 263 -28.58 16.89 -17.23
N GLU A 264 -28.35 15.91 -16.35
CA GLU A 264 -27.49 16.17 -15.17
C GLU A 264 -26.04 15.72 -15.43
N PRO A 265 -25.11 16.68 -15.59
CA PRO A 265 -23.71 16.36 -15.71
C PRO A 265 -23.21 15.92 -14.33
N LEU A 266 -22.67 14.70 -14.25
CA LEU A 266 -21.57 14.25 -13.34
C LEU A 266 -21.85 13.09 -12.39
N THR A 267 -23.08 12.60 -12.22
CA THR A 267 -23.36 11.47 -11.31
C THR A 267 -23.49 10.17 -12.09
N ARG A 268 -22.41 9.39 -12.11
CA ARG A 268 -22.47 7.98 -12.56
C ARG A 268 -23.61 7.28 -11.80
N PRO A 269 -24.43 6.45 -12.46
CA PRO A 269 -25.53 5.76 -11.79
C PRO A 269 -24.99 4.73 -10.80
N VAL A 270 -25.74 4.53 -9.71
CA VAL A 270 -25.54 3.43 -8.77
C VAL A 270 -25.90 2.14 -9.48
N ALA A 271 -24.90 1.28 -9.63
CA ALA A 271 -25.03 -0.05 -10.22
C ALA A 271 -25.05 -1.16 -9.17
N GLU A 272 -24.61 -0.88 -7.94
CA GLU A 272 -24.57 -1.86 -6.85
C GLU A 272 -24.63 -1.14 -5.50
N ILE A 273 -25.38 -1.71 -4.55
CA ILE A 273 -25.38 -1.31 -3.14
C ILE A 273 -24.61 -2.37 -2.35
N VAL A 274 -23.61 -1.93 -1.60
CA VAL A 274 -22.80 -2.82 -0.77
C VAL A 274 -22.96 -2.45 0.70
N TRP A 275 -23.25 -3.43 1.53
CA TRP A 275 -23.11 -3.30 2.98
C TRP A 275 -21.84 -4.01 3.41
N TYR A 276 -21.06 -3.43 4.32
CA TYR A 276 -19.98 -4.17 4.96
C TYR A 276 -19.83 -3.85 6.43
N ASP A 277 -19.34 -4.82 7.19
CA ASP A 277 -18.85 -4.68 8.55
C ASP A 277 -17.33 -4.90 8.57
N GLU A 278 -16.59 -4.01 9.20
CA GLU A 278 -15.15 -4.13 9.42
C GLU A 278 -14.86 -3.82 10.90
N GLN A 279 -14.25 -4.77 11.61
CA GLN A 279 -13.94 -4.65 13.03
C GLN A 279 -12.50 -4.17 13.20
N HIS A 280 -12.31 -3.18 14.06
CA HIS A 280 -11.01 -2.62 14.38
C HIS A 280 -10.70 -2.77 15.87
N ASP A 281 -9.45 -3.07 16.18
CA ASP A 281 -8.94 -2.76 17.50
C ASP A 281 -9.01 -1.25 17.71
N ALA A 282 -9.73 -0.86 18.75
CA ALA A 282 -9.58 0.47 19.26
C ALA A 282 -8.13 0.68 19.67
N VAL A 283 -7.50 1.71 19.10
CA VAL A 283 -6.14 2.10 19.45
C VAL A 283 -6.07 2.16 20.97
N ALA A 284 -5.14 1.41 21.58
CA ALA A 284 -4.93 1.43 23.02
C ALA A 284 -4.19 2.71 23.39
N THR A 285 -4.79 3.88 23.09
CA THR A 285 -4.05 5.14 22.99
C THR A 285 -3.62 5.71 24.32
N ARG A 286 -3.92 5.11 25.49
CA ARG A 286 -3.38 5.64 26.76
C ARG A 286 -3.40 4.76 28.01
N ALA A 287 -4.03 3.61 28.04
CA ALA A 287 -3.89 2.68 29.15
C ALA A 287 -4.29 1.27 28.69
N PRO A 288 -3.60 0.20 29.15
CA PRO A 288 -4.10 -1.16 29.03
C PRO A 288 -5.37 -1.26 29.88
N THR A 289 -6.50 -0.89 29.30
CA THR A 289 -7.80 -1.27 29.87
C THR A 289 -8.00 -2.75 29.57
N PRO A 290 -8.46 -3.56 30.54
CA PRO A 290 -8.72 -4.99 30.31
C PRO A 290 -9.88 -5.25 29.33
N TYR A 291 -10.54 -4.20 28.84
CA TYR A 291 -11.64 -4.27 27.89
C TYR A 291 -11.17 -3.87 26.49
N HIS A 292 -10.92 -4.88 25.66
CA HIS A 292 -10.77 -4.70 24.22
C HIS A 292 -12.14 -4.36 23.62
N TRP A 293 -12.55 -3.10 23.68
CA TRP A 293 -13.73 -2.66 22.96
C TRP A 293 -13.41 -2.64 21.47
N GLN A 294 -14.05 -3.54 20.72
CA GLN A 294 -13.90 -3.61 19.28
C GLN A 294 -14.75 -2.51 18.65
N ARG A 295 -14.10 -1.64 17.89
CA ARG A 295 -14.82 -0.65 17.09
C ARG A 295 -15.29 -1.32 15.81
N ARG A 296 -16.60 -1.53 15.69
CA ARG A 296 -17.22 -1.97 14.42
C ARG A 296 -17.54 -0.77 13.54
N ASP A 297 -16.96 -0.73 12.36
CA ASP A 297 -17.24 0.27 11.33
C ASP A 297 -18.15 -0.36 10.26
N THR A 298 -19.46 -0.32 10.51
CA THR A 298 -20.49 -0.74 9.53
C THR A 298 -20.76 0.39 8.54
N GLU A 299 -20.59 0.16 7.24
CA GLU A 299 -20.91 1.15 6.19
C GLU A 299 -21.80 0.57 5.08
N VAL A 300 -22.67 1.41 4.52
CA VAL A 300 -23.35 1.17 3.24
C VAL A 300 -22.67 2.01 2.16
N LEU A 301 -22.29 1.37 1.06
CA LEU A 301 -21.63 1.96 -0.09
C LEU A 301 -22.55 1.92 -1.31
N PHE A 302 -22.47 2.97 -2.11
CA PHE A 302 -23.09 3.04 -3.44
C PHE A 302 -21.97 2.99 -4.47
N LEU A 303 -22.01 1.99 -5.35
CA LEU A 303 -20.95 1.72 -6.32
C LEU A 303 -21.44 1.94 -7.76
N ASP A 304 -20.53 2.36 -8.64
CA ASP A 304 -20.78 2.39 -10.09
C ASP A 304 -20.60 1.01 -10.73
N ALA A 305 -20.85 0.92 -12.05
CA ALA A 305 -20.71 -0.32 -12.81
C ALA A 305 -19.28 -0.88 -12.81
N ASP A 306 -18.26 -0.04 -12.58
CA ASP A 306 -16.87 -0.46 -12.43
C ASP A 306 -16.58 -0.99 -11.01
N GLY A 307 -17.55 -0.94 -10.09
CA GLY A 307 -17.40 -1.29 -8.69
C GLY A 307 -16.62 -0.25 -7.86
N ARG A 308 -16.61 1.02 -8.28
CA ARG A 308 -15.97 2.14 -7.55
C ARG A 308 -16.98 2.92 -6.73
N ARG A 309 -16.53 3.46 -5.59
CA ARG A 309 -17.37 4.16 -4.61
C ARG A 309 -17.82 5.55 -5.10
N LEU A 310 -19.12 5.73 -5.24
CA LEU A 310 -19.83 6.99 -5.52
C LEU A 310 -20.21 7.73 -4.23
N GLY A 311 -20.66 6.99 -3.22
CA GLY A 311 -21.01 7.53 -1.92
C GLY A 311 -20.95 6.48 -0.81
N SER A 312 -21.05 6.94 0.43
CA SER A 312 -21.10 6.07 1.60
C SER A 312 -21.91 6.67 2.74
N VAL A 313 -22.59 5.81 3.49
CA VAL A 313 -23.22 6.08 4.78
C VAL A 313 -22.51 5.23 5.84
N SER A 314 -21.82 5.87 6.77
CA SER A 314 -21.11 5.18 7.87
C SER A 314 -22.02 4.99 9.09
N ARG A 315 -21.67 4.05 9.99
CA ARG A 315 -22.35 3.77 11.28
C ARG A 315 -23.81 3.32 11.14
N VAL A 316 -24.03 2.42 10.20
CA VAL A 316 -25.36 1.85 9.90
C VAL A 316 -25.73 0.76 10.92
N LEU A 317 -27.03 0.44 11.01
CA LEU A 317 -27.54 -0.73 11.74
C LEU A 317 -26.90 -2.04 11.25
N ASP A 318 -26.89 -3.04 12.14
CA ASP A 318 -26.39 -4.39 11.86
C ASP A 318 -27.39 -5.24 11.04
N ASP A 319 -28.52 -4.66 10.59
CA ASP A 319 -29.51 -5.33 9.73
C ASP A 319 -29.24 -5.04 8.25
N TRP A 320 -28.31 -5.78 7.66
CA TRP A 320 -28.02 -5.71 6.23
C TRP A 320 -29.22 -6.16 5.37
N GLN A 321 -30.13 -6.99 5.89
CA GLN A 321 -31.30 -7.47 5.15
C GLN A 321 -32.27 -6.34 4.85
N ALA A 322 -32.40 -5.35 5.75
CA ALA A 322 -33.20 -4.17 5.49
C ALA A 322 -32.65 -3.32 4.34
N VAL A 323 -31.33 -3.22 4.22
CA VAL A 323 -30.68 -2.56 3.07
C VAL A 323 -30.90 -3.38 1.80
N ALA A 324 -30.79 -4.71 1.88
CA ALA A 324 -31.06 -5.62 0.76
C ALA A 324 -32.50 -5.47 0.24
N ARG A 325 -33.51 -5.30 1.12
CA ARG A 325 -34.90 -5.05 0.71
C ARG A 325 -35.06 -3.78 -0.11
N VAL A 326 -34.39 -2.69 0.26
CA VAL A 326 -34.43 -1.44 -0.51
C VAL A 326 -33.70 -1.58 -1.84
N ALA A 327 -32.55 -2.27 -1.85
CA ALA A 327 -31.80 -2.55 -3.08
C ALA A 327 -32.63 -3.41 -4.06
N ALA A 328 -33.26 -4.47 -3.57
CA ALA A 328 -34.16 -5.32 -4.34
C ALA A 328 -35.37 -4.55 -4.88
N ALA A 329 -35.98 -3.66 -4.08
CA ALA A 329 -37.07 -2.80 -4.54
C ALA A 329 -36.63 -1.85 -5.65
N ALA A 330 -35.39 -1.35 -5.59
CA ALA A 330 -34.79 -0.50 -6.62
C ALA A 330 -34.24 -1.29 -7.83
N ALA A 331 -34.34 -2.62 -7.84
CA ALA A 331 -33.70 -3.51 -8.80
C ALA A 331 -32.17 -3.30 -8.93
N VAL A 332 -31.52 -2.94 -7.83
CA VAL A 332 -30.07 -2.76 -7.76
C VAL A 332 -29.43 -3.98 -7.11
N PRO A 333 -28.39 -4.58 -7.72
CA PRO A 333 -27.60 -5.63 -7.10
C PRO A 333 -27.15 -5.25 -5.68
N PHE A 334 -27.30 -6.21 -4.76
CA PHE A 334 -26.88 -6.05 -3.38
C PHE A 334 -25.87 -7.12 -2.98
N ALA A 335 -24.83 -6.70 -2.24
CA ALA A 335 -23.87 -7.60 -1.63
C ALA A 335 -23.53 -7.16 -0.19
N ALA A 336 -23.56 -8.10 0.74
CA ALA A 336 -23.11 -7.91 2.12
C ALA A 336 -21.75 -8.58 2.34
N TYR A 337 -20.80 -7.89 2.97
CA TYR A 337 -19.49 -8.45 3.31
C TYR A 337 -19.21 -8.30 4.81
N ASP A 338 -18.79 -9.38 5.46
CA ASP A 338 -18.08 -9.28 6.73
C ASP A 338 -16.59 -9.32 6.41
N LEU A 339 -15.97 -8.15 6.47
CA LEU A 339 -14.54 -8.01 6.24
C LEU A 339 -13.74 -8.45 7.47
N GLY A 340 -14.36 -8.91 8.55
CA GLY A 340 -13.71 -9.42 9.73
C GLY A 340 -12.90 -8.36 10.47
N TYR A 341 -11.85 -8.83 11.13
CA TYR A 341 -11.03 -8.03 12.02
C TYR A 341 -9.80 -7.45 11.30
N ALA A 342 -9.47 -6.20 11.55
CA ALA A 342 -8.25 -5.56 11.10
C ALA A 342 -7.42 -5.14 12.33
N ALA A 343 -6.20 -5.64 12.41
CA ALA A 343 -5.28 -5.31 13.51
C ALA A 343 -4.97 -3.80 13.54
N GLU A 344 -4.62 -3.28 14.72
CA GLU A 344 -4.50 -1.84 15.05
C GLU A 344 -3.70 -1.00 14.03
N ASN A 345 -2.63 -1.56 13.45
CA ASN A 345 -1.75 -0.85 12.51
C ASN A 345 -1.99 -1.20 11.04
N GLU A 346 -3.05 -1.96 10.76
CA GLU A 346 -3.32 -2.40 9.42
C GLU A 346 -4.27 -1.45 8.69
N PRO A 347 -3.92 -1.06 7.46
CA PRO A 347 -4.78 -0.22 6.65
C PRO A 347 -6.07 -0.98 6.34
N ARG A 348 -7.21 -0.29 6.52
CA ARG A 348 -8.56 -0.79 6.26
C ARG A 348 -8.68 -1.54 4.93
N ALA A 349 -9.42 -2.64 4.92
CA ALA A 349 -9.70 -3.41 3.70
C ALA A 349 -10.67 -2.65 2.78
N ALA A 350 -11.70 -2.03 3.34
CA ALA A 350 -12.78 -1.45 2.53
C ALA A 350 -12.30 -0.40 1.49
N PRO A 351 -11.39 0.55 1.81
CA PRO A 351 -10.88 1.49 0.81
C PRO A 351 -10.05 0.83 -0.31
N ARG A 352 -9.53 -0.38 -0.08
CA ARG A 352 -8.79 -1.15 -1.09
C ARG A 352 -9.74 -1.89 -2.01
N LEU A 353 -10.76 -2.53 -1.45
CA LEU A 353 -11.79 -3.29 -2.18
C LEU A 353 -12.76 -2.38 -2.95
N PHE A 354 -13.02 -1.19 -2.42
CA PHE A 354 -13.97 -0.23 -2.97
C PHE A 354 -13.29 1.11 -3.24
N PRO A 355 -12.40 1.20 -4.25
CA PRO A 355 -11.65 2.41 -4.56
C PRO A 355 -12.59 3.54 -4.98
N ARG A 356 -12.16 4.80 -4.77
CA ARG A 356 -12.98 5.98 -5.10
C ARG A 356 -13.10 6.17 -6.62
N GLY A 357 -14.32 6.44 -7.10
CA GLY A 357 -14.60 6.70 -8.52
C GLY A 357 -14.44 8.15 -8.97
N GLY A 358 -14.33 9.09 -8.02
CA GLY A 358 -14.32 10.54 -8.28
C GLY A 358 -14.69 11.34 -7.03
N ARG A 359 -15.39 12.47 -7.21
CA ARG A 359 -15.96 13.26 -6.11
C ARG A 359 -17.00 12.40 -5.38
N GLN A 360 -16.82 12.19 -4.08
CA GLN A 360 -17.69 11.31 -3.28
C GLN A 360 -18.76 12.09 -2.55
N LEU A 361 -19.99 11.57 -2.58
CA LEU A 361 -21.04 11.98 -1.66
C LEU A 361 -20.80 11.28 -0.32
N ARG A 362 -20.30 12.03 0.68
CA ARG A 362 -20.07 11.49 2.02
C ARG A 362 -21.16 11.97 2.94
N LEU A 363 -22.06 11.07 3.33
CA LEU A 363 -23.07 11.33 4.34
C LEU A 363 -22.65 10.66 5.64
N TRP A 364 -22.73 11.41 6.73
CA TRP A 364 -22.32 10.96 8.06
C TRP A 364 -23.57 10.75 8.90
N ALA A 365 -23.78 9.53 9.39
CA ALA A 365 -24.54 9.30 10.62
C ALA A 365 -23.52 9.38 11.76
N GLU A 366 -23.49 10.50 12.49
CA GLU A 366 -22.61 10.65 13.65
C GLU A 366 -23.18 9.97 14.89
#